data_AF-A0A437MHM9-F1
#
_entry.id   AF-A0A437MHM9-F1
#
_cell.length_a   1.000
_cell.length_b   1.000
_cell.length_c   1.000
_cell.angle_alpha   90.00
_cell.angle_beta   90.00
_cell.angle_gamma   90.00
#
_symmetry.space_group_name_H-M   'P 1'
#
loop_
_entity.id
_entity.type
_entity.pdbx_description
1 polymer ?
#
loop_
_entity_poly.entity_id
_entity_poly.type
_entity_poly.pdbx_seq_one_letter_code
_entity_poly.pdbx_strand_id
1 'polypeptide(L)'
;MYQVGTDAAVAAVGGIDAFQAKIGVSRRTVFVWKQQGIPAERAPEIEALTGIPRHILRPDLWPSPPAQDVPEADLLNENRAGAFALLGALTAIEPDRALLRLVAGLPGDDSTIGTAIAELSAAAARVSPKAVEREYFDLFVGVGRGEILPYASYYLTGFLHERPLAELRATLSALGVRRQDGVPEPEDHIAFVAETMAGLLRGEIASIPGMGPDEFYARHIRPWAGRLFADLLASQRADFYRAVGGFGRALLDIENAAAALPLGAS
;
A
#
# COMPACT_ATOMS: atom_id res chain seq x y z
N MET A 1 3.14 28.64 20.59
CA MET A 1 3.29 27.17 20.62
C MET A 1 1.95 26.48 20.84
N TYR A 2 1.15 26.88 21.84
CA TYR A 2 -0.16 26.27 22.16
C TYR A 2 -1.30 26.50 21.16
N GLN A 3 -1.16 27.52 20.32
CA GLN A 3 -2.14 27.82 19.27
C GLN A 3 -2.36 26.63 18.33
N VAL A 4 -1.29 25.91 17.94
CA VAL A 4 -1.38 24.78 17.00
C VAL A 4 -2.28 23.67 17.55
N GLY A 5 -2.05 23.24 18.79
CA GLY A 5 -2.85 22.17 19.41
C GLY A 5 -4.31 22.60 19.61
N THR A 6 -4.54 23.85 20.01
CA THR A 6 -5.90 24.37 20.21
C THR A 6 -6.65 24.53 18.87
N ASP A 7 -5.97 24.99 17.81
CA ASP A 7 -6.54 25.11 16.47
C ASP A 7 -6.87 23.74 15.85
N ALA A 8 -5.99 22.74 16.06
CA ALA A 8 -6.23 21.36 15.62
C ALA A 8 -7.47 20.76 16.31
N ALA A 9 -7.60 20.93 17.63
CA ALA A 9 -8.76 20.44 18.37
C ALA A 9 -10.07 21.13 17.92
N VAL A 10 -10.02 22.44 17.65
CA VAL A 10 -11.15 23.20 17.10
C VAL A 10 -11.55 22.71 15.71
N ALA A 11 -10.57 22.46 14.83
CA ALA A 11 -10.81 21.97 13.48
C ALA A 11 -11.41 20.55 13.51
N ALA A 12 -10.88 19.66 14.36
CA ALA A 12 -11.31 18.26 14.48
C ALA A 12 -12.80 18.10 14.84
N VAL A 13 -13.38 19.08 15.54
CA VAL A 13 -14.80 19.06 15.92
C VAL A 13 -15.70 19.91 15.02
N GLY A 14 -15.17 20.45 13.91
CA GLY A 14 -15.94 21.20 12.92
C GLY A 14 -16.03 22.71 13.17
N GLY A 15 -15.14 23.28 13.98
CA GLY A 15 -15.01 24.74 14.17
C GLY A 15 -15.27 25.22 15.60
N ILE A 16 -15.07 26.53 15.80
CA ILE A 16 -15.05 27.16 17.13
C ILE A 16 -16.38 26.99 17.87
N ASP A 17 -17.51 27.19 17.19
CA ASP A 17 -18.83 27.12 17.84
C ASP A 17 -19.15 25.69 18.30
N ALA A 18 -18.78 24.68 17.51
CA ALA A 18 -18.93 23.27 17.86
C ALA A 18 -18.01 22.89 19.02
N PHE A 19 -16.77 23.39 19.03
CA PHE A 19 -15.83 23.19 20.12
C PHE A 19 -16.32 23.82 21.43
N GLN A 20 -16.81 25.05 21.38
CA GLN A 20 -17.40 25.73 22.54
C GLN A 20 -18.59 24.98 23.13
N ALA A 21 -19.48 24.47 22.26
CA ALA A 21 -20.67 23.73 22.69
C ALA A 21 -20.30 22.38 23.32
N LYS A 22 -19.35 21.64 22.72
CA LYS A 22 -18.95 20.31 23.22
C LYS A 22 -18.11 20.38 24.50
N ILE A 23 -17.23 21.37 24.62
CA ILE A 23 -16.34 21.54 25.78
C ILE A 23 -16.98 22.41 26.87
N GLY A 24 -18.01 23.20 26.56
CA GLY A 24 -18.69 24.06 27.53
C GLY A 24 -17.86 25.30 27.91
N VAL A 25 -17.20 25.94 26.94
CA VAL A 25 -16.33 27.10 27.17
C VAL A 25 -16.68 28.30 26.27
N SER A 26 -16.32 29.50 26.71
CA SER A 26 -16.53 30.71 25.93
C SER A 26 -15.48 30.88 24.82
N ARG A 27 -15.80 31.65 23.78
CA ARG A 27 -14.87 32.00 22.70
C ARG A 27 -13.63 32.73 23.22
N ARG A 28 -13.81 33.56 24.26
CA ARG A 28 -12.72 34.23 24.98
C ARG A 28 -11.79 33.21 25.64
N THR A 29 -12.34 32.16 26.24
CA THR A 29 -11.57 31.07 26.86
C THR A 29 -10.75 30.32 25.80
N VAL A 30 -11.36 29.97 24.66
CA VAL A 30 -10.64 29.33 23.55
C VAL A 30 -9.49 30.21 23.04
N PHE A 31 -9.70 31.53 22.93
CA PHE A 31 -8.63 32.46 22.57
C PHE A 31 -7.51 32.50 23.62
N VAL A 32 -7.85 32.52 24.90
CA VAL A 32 -6.86 32.46 26.00
C VAL A 32 -6.05 31.16 25.92
N TRP A 33 -6.68 30.02 25.62
CA TRP A 33 -5.99 28.74 25.46
C TRP A 33 -5.00 28.72 24.30
N LYS A 34 -5.33 29.39 23.17
CA LYS A 34 -4.38 29.54 22.06
C LYS A 34 -3.10 30.28 22.48
N GLN A 35 -3.22 31.22 23.42
CA GLN A 35 -2.11 32.04 23.90
C GLN A 35 -1.33 31.39 25.06
N GLN A 36 -2.05 30.83 26.03
CA GLN A 36 -1.50 30.39 27.32
C GLN A 36 -1.48 28.87 27.51
N GLY A 37 -2.09 28.13 26.60
CA GLY A 37 -2.26 26.69 26.73
C GLY A 37 -3.61 26.29 27.30
N ILE A 38 -4.06 25.10 26.90
CA ILE A 38 -5.22 24.43 27.49
C ILE A 38 -4.84 23.99 28.93
N PRO A 39 -5.68 24.22 29.95
CA PRO A 39 -5.44 23.71 31.30
C PRO A 39 -5.14 22.21 31.31
N ALA A 40 -4.19 21.76 32.12
CA ALA A 40 -3.69 20.39 32.08
C ALA A 40 -4.82 19.37 32.32
N GLU A 41 -5.72 19.70 33.24
CA GLU A 41 -6.89 18.93 33.62
C GLU A 41 -7.94 18.81 32.50
N ARG A 42 -7.93 19.73 31.51
CA ARG A 42 -8.86 19.73 30.38
C ARG A 42 -8.30 19.00 29.15
N ALA A 43 -6.99 18.76 29.10
CA ALA A 43 -6.35 18.11 27.97
C ALA A 43 -6.85 16.67 27.73
N PRO A 44 -7.07 15.80 28.74
CA PRO A 44 -7.61 14.46 28.51
C PRO A 44 -9.04 14.45 27.96
N GLU A 45 -9.89 15.37 28.43
CA GLU A 45 -11.26 15.52 27.93
C GLU A 45 -11.29 15.96 26.46
N ILE A 46 -10.41 16.90 26.10
CA ILE A 46 -10.29 17.39 24.72
C ILE A 46 -9.66 16.31 23.83
N GLU A 47 -8.67 15.56 24.31
CA GLU A 47 -8.10 14.39 23.62
C GLU A 47 -9.19 13.35 23.32
N ALA A 48 -10.01 12.99 24.31
CA ALA A 48 -11.11 12.05 24.11
C ALA A 48 -12.18 12.56 23.13
N LEU A 49 -12.45 13.87 23.10
CA LEU A 49 -13.46 14.47 22.23
C LEU A 49 -12.96 14.65 20.78
N THR A 50 -11.69 14.99 20.60
CA THR A 50 -11.15 15.48 19.32
C THR A 50 -10.20 14.50 18.66
N GLY A 51 -9.71 13.48 19.38
CA GLY A 51 -8.66 12.58 18.94
C GLY A 51 -7.27 13.23 18.86
N ILE A 52 -7.14 14.52 19.20
CA ILE A 52 -5.85 15.21 19.21
C ILE A 52 -5.08 14.83 20.48
N PRO A 53 -3.88 14.23 20.36
CA PRO A 53 -3.14 13.77 21.52
C PRO A 53 -2.76 14.89 22.50
N ARG A 54 -2.76 14.60 23.80
CA ARG A 54 -2.45 15.60 24.84
C ARG A 54 -1.04 16.22 24.73
N HIS A 55 -0.09 15.50 24.14
CA HIS A 55 1.26 16.03 23.84
C HIS A 55 1.26 17.08 22.71
N ILE A 56 0.25 17.09 21.84
CA ILE A 56 0.01 18.15 20.85
C ILE A 56 -0.72 19.34 21.50
N LEU A 57 -1.66 19.06 22.41
CA LEU A 57 -2.41 20.09 23.14
C LEU A 57 -1.54 20.87 24.13
N ARG A 58 -0.61 20.18 24.81
CA ARG A 58 0.28 20.70 25.86
C ARG A 58 1.67 20.07 25.77
N PRO A 59 2.46 20.43 24.74
CA PRO A 59 3.82 19.89 24.53
C PRO A 59 4.82 20.24 25.63
N ASP A 60 4.50 21.25 26.45
CA ASP A 60 5.26 21.66 27.62
C ASP A 60 5.05 20.74 28.84
N LEU A 61 3.91 20.06 28.93
CA LEU A 61 3.59 19.13 30.03
C LEU A 61 3.74 17.67 29.63
N TRP A 62 3.42 17.35 28.38
CA TRP A 62 3.57 16.02 27.82
C TRP A 62 4.54 16.12 26.66
N PRO A 63 5.84 15.81 26.86
CA PRO A 63 6.76 15.72 25.74
C PRO A 63 6.23 14.68 24.75
N SER A 64 6.44 14.91 23.45
CA SER A 64 6.08 13.90 22.45
C SER A 64 6.65 12.56 22.87
N PRO A 65 5.84 11.47 22.84
CA PRO A 65 6.40 10.14 23.01
C PRO A 65 7.55 9.99 22.00
N PRO A 66 8.64 9.27 22.36
CA PRO A 66 9.67 8.94 21.39
C PRO A 66 9.00 8.38 20.14
N ALA A 67 9.52 8.74 18.96
CA ALA A 67 8.98 8.23 17.72
C ALA A 67 8.93 6.69 17.78
N GLN A 68 7.71 6.16 17.76
CA GLN A 68 7.29 4.77 17.56
C GLN A 68 7.10 3.88 18.80
N ASP A 69 5.83 3.77 19.23
CA ASP A 69 5.24 2.52 19.75
C ASP A 69 4.23 1.98 18.71
N VAL A 70 4.59 1.98 17.41
CA VAL A 70 3.86 1.17 16.43
C VAL A 70 4.45 -0.23 16.55
N PRO A 71 3.66 -1.28 16.85
CA PRO A 71 4.16 -2.65 16.91
C PRO A 71 4.99 -2.97 15.67
N GLU A 72 6.15 -3.60 15.85
CA GLU A 72 7.05 -3.98 14.74
C GLU A 72 6.33 -4.80 13.66
N ALA A 73 5.37 -5.64 14.07
CA ALA A 73 4.51 -6.40 13.17
C ALA A 73 3.63 -5.51 12.28
N ASP A 74 3.13 -4.38 12.78
CA ASP A 74 2.31 -3.44 12.02
C ASP A 74 3.15 -2.68 11.01
N LEU A 75 4.38 -2.28 11.39
CA LEU A 75 5.35 -1.67 10.46
C LEU A 75 5.76 -2.63 9.35
N LEU A 76 6.00 -3.90 9.69
CA LEU A 76 6.33 -4.94 8.72
C LEU A 76 5.17 -5.16 7.74
N ASN A 77 3.94 -5.26 8.24
CA ASN A 77 2.76 -5.43 7.39
C ASN A 77 2.51 -4.22 6.49
N GLU A 78 2.70 -2.99 6.97
CA GLU A 78 2.58 -1.80 6.12
C GLU A 78 3.65 -1.76 5.03
N ASN A 79 4.90 -2.13 5.34
CA ASN A 79 5.96 -2.21 4.33
C ASN A 79 5.65 -3.25 3.25
N ARG A 80 5.17 -4.44 3.65
CA ARG A 80 4.71 -5.47 2.71
C ARG A 80 3.53 -4.95 1.87
N ALA A 81 2.55 -4.30 2.51
CA ALA A 81 1.38 -3.77 1.83
C ALA A 81 1.74 -2.68 0.81
N GLY A 82 2.64 -1.77 1.18
CA GLY A 82 3.18 -0.74 0.29
C GLY A 82 3.87 -1.33 -0.93
N ALA A 83 4.67 -2.39 -0.75
CA ALA A 83 5.35 -3.06 -1.86
C ALA A 83 4.36 -3.73 -2.84
N PHE A 84 3.36 -4.45 -2.33
CA PHE A 84 2.31 -5.05 -3.17
C PHE A 84 1.40 -4.00 -3.82
N ALA A 85 1.06 -2.92 -3.13
CA ALA A 85 0.29 -1.82 -3.70
C ALA A 85 1.04 -1.12 -4.84
N LEU A 86 2.35 -0.88 -4.67
CA LEU A 86 3.20 -0.33 -5.72
C LEU A 86 3.25 -1.28 -6.93
N LEU A 87 3.45 -2.58 -6.69
CA LEU A 87 3.45 -3.58 -7.76
C LEU A 87 2.12 -3.60 -8.53
N GLY A 88 1.00 -3.53 -7.80
CA GLY A 88 -0.34 -3.47 -8.39
C GLY A 88 -0.52 -2.22 -9.25
N ALA A 89 -0.19 -1.04 -8.72
CA ALA A 89 -0.29 0.23 -9.42
C ALA A 89 0.57 0.27 -10.71
N LEU A 90 1.76 -0.32 -10.67
CA LEU A 90 2.67 -0.36 -11.82
C LEU A 90 2.25 -1.34 -12.91
N THR A 91 1.36 -2.29 -12.63
CA THR A 91 0.97 -3.34 -13.57
C THR A 91 -0.48 -3.26 -14.02
N ALA A 92 -1.33 -2.54 -13.29
CA ALA A 92 -2.76 -2.39 -13.60
C ALA A 92 -2.99 -1.72 -14.95
N ILE A 93 -2.31 -0.61 -15.20
CA ILE A 93 -2.35 0.22 -16.42
C ILE A 93 -0.99 0.89 -16.60
N GLU A 94 -0.77 1.57 -17.73
CA GLU A 94 0.46 2.34 -17.94
C GLU A 94 0.64 3.47 -16.89
N PRO A 95 1.80 3.53 -16.21
CA PRO A 95 2.10 4.61 -15.27
C PRO A 95 2.08 6.00 -15.90
N ASP A 96 1.27 6.88 -15.31
CA ASP A 96 1.21 8.28 -15.70
C ASP A 96 2.40 9.10 -15.14
N ARG A 97 2.43 10.39 -15.49
CA ARG A 97 3.50 11.30 -15.01
C ARG A 97 3.49 11.47 -13.49
N ALA A 98 2.34 11.35 -12.82
CA ALA A 98 2.26 11.52 -11.38
C ALA A 98 2.88 10.29 -10.68
N LEU A 99 2.48 9.09 -11.09
CA LEU A 99 3.01 7.84 -10.57
C LEU A 99 4.52 7.71 -10.82
N LEU A 100 5.00 7.99 -12.04
CA LEU A 100 6.44 7.93 -12.34
C LEU A 100 7.27 8.89 -11.45
N ARG A 101 6.75 10.10 -11.16
CA ARG A 101 7.43 11.03 -10.24
C ARG A 101 7.46 10.53 -8.80
N LEU A 102 6.39 9.89 -8.33
CA LEU A 102 6.37 9.29 -6.99
C LEU A 102 7.40 8.16 -6.90
N VAL A 103 7.43 7.26 -7.89
CA VAL A 103 8.37 6.14 -7.95
C VAL A 103 9.82 6.60 -8.07
N ALA A 104 10.09 7.65 -8.84
CA ALA A 104 11.41 8.25 -8.96
C ALA A 104 11.96 8.82 -7.64
N GLY A 105 11.09 9.12 -6.67
CA GLY A 105 11.46 9.63 -5.35
C GLY A 105 11.62 8.58 -4.26
N LEU A 106 11.39 7.30 -4.55
CA LEU A 106 11.51 6.24 -3.55
C LEU A 106 12.99 6.03 -3.15
N PRO A 107 13.29 5.94 -1.85
CA PRO A 107 14.63 5.64 -1.38
C PRO A 107 14.92 4.14 -1.53
N GLY A 108 16.09 3.80 -2.06
CA GLY A 108 16.67 2.47 -1.94
C GLY A 108 17.62 2.39 -0.75
N ASP A 109 18.04 1.16 -0.42
CA ASP A 109 19.08 0.84 0.55
C ASP A 109 19.90 -0.38 0.08
N ASP A 110 20.85 -0.82 0.92
CA ASP A 110 21.78 -1.91 0.58
C ASP A 110 21.13 -3.31 0.66
N SER A 111 19.85 -3.42 1.02
CA SER A 111 19.13 -4.69 0.94
C SER A 111 18.83 -5.07 -0.51
N THR A 112 18.51 -6.34 -0.75
CA THR A 112 18.14 -6.82 -2.09
C THR A 112 16.93 -6.08 -2.66
N ILE A 113 15.90 -5.82 -1.83
CA ILE A 113 14.72 -5.05 -2.26
C ILE A 113 15.04 -3.56 -2.39
N GLY A 114 15.87 -3.00 -1.51
CA GLY A 114 16.31 -1.60 -1.60
C GLY A 114 17.09 -1.31 -2.88
N THR A 115 17.95 -2.24 -3.31
CA THR A 115 18.66 -2.16 -4.60
C THR A 115 17.67 -2.21 -5.76
N ALA A 116 16.68 -3.11 -5.73
CA ALA A 116 15.65 -3.18 -6.77
C ALA A 116 14.76 -1.93 -6.81
N ILE A 117 14.46 -1.32 -5.65
CA ILE A 117 13.77 -0.03 -5.56
C ILE A 117 14.63 1.07 -6.18
N ALA A 118 15.93 1.13 -5.88
CA ALA A 118 16.83 2.13 -6.47
C ALA A 118 16.89 2.03 -8.01
N GLU A 119 16.93 0.82 -8.56
CA GLU A 119 16.88 0.58 -10.00
C GLU A 119 15.54 1.03 -10.61
N LEU A 120 14.42 0.70 -9.95
CA LEU A 120 13.09 1.12 -10.35
C LEU A 120 12.93 2.65 -10.33
N SER A 121 13.43 3.31 -9.28
CA SER A 121 13.43 4.78 -9.16
C SER A 121 14.27 5.43 -10.25
N ALA A 122 15.46 4.89 -10.54
CA ALA A 122 16.32 5.38 -11.62
C ALA A 122 15.67 5.21 -13.01
N ALA A 123 14.97 4.10 -13.25
CA ALA A 123 14.20 3.88 -14.47
C ALA A 123 13.04 4.88 -14.59
N ALA A 124 12.27 5.07 -13.51
CA ALA A 124 11.15 6.01 -13.46
C ALA A 124 11.60 7.47 -13.69
N ALA A 125 12.78 7.86 -13.19
CA ALA A 125 13.34 9.19 -13.38
C ALA A 125 13.76 9.49 -14.84
N ARG A 126 14.13 8.46 -15.60
CA ARG A 126 14.63 8.58 -16.98
C ARG A 126 13.53 8.49 -18.02
N VAL A 127 12.49 7.70 -17.77
CA VAL A 127 11.48 7.37 -18.78
C VAL A 127 10.43 8.48 -18.92
N SER A 128 9.89 8.64 -20.13
CA SER A 128 8.76 9.55 -20.38
C SER A 128 7.43 8.79 -20.33
N PRO A 129 6.30 9.42 -19.93
CA PRO A 129 5.00 8.75 -19.89
C PRO A 129 4.61 8.09 -21.22
N LYS A 130 4.88 8.77 -22.35
CA LYS A 130 4.60 8.23 -23.69
C LYS A 130 5.46 7.02 -24.04
N ALA A 131 6.69 6.96 -23.52
CA ALA A 131 7.54 5.79 -23.71
C ALA A 131 7.03 4.60 -22.88
N VAL A 132 6.61 4.83 -21.63
CA VAL A 132 5.99 3.79 -20.78
C VAL A 132 4.66 3.30 -21.34
N GLU A 133 3.81 4.19 -21.86
CA GLU A 133 2.56 3.84 -22.54
C GLU A 133 2.82 2.88 -23.71
N ARG A 134 3.80 3.20 -24.56
CA ARG A 134 4.19 2.34 -25.68
C ARG A 134 4.76 1.02 -25.21
N GLU A 135 5.64 1.03 -24.21
CA GLU A 135 6.24 -0.17 -23.64
C GLU A 135 5.17 -1.09 -23.02
N TYR A 136 4.22 -0.52 -22.27
CA TYR A 136 3.08 -1.25 -21.71
C TYR A 136 2.23 -1.90 -22.81
N PHE A 137 1.93 -1.14 -23.87
CA PHE A 137 1.23 -1.69 -25.02
C PHE A 137 2.01 -2.84 -25.66
N ASP A 138 3.30 -2.67 -25.93
CA ASP A 138 4.14 -3.69 -26.58
C ASP A 138 4.30 -4.97 -25.74
N LEU A 139 4.25 -4.85 -24.40
CA LEU A 139 4.38 -5.96 -23.46
C LEU A 139 3.05 -6.66 -23.15
N PHE A 140 2.02 -5.92 -22.74
CA PHE A 140 0.83 -6.52 -22.12
C PHE A 140 -0.40 -6.53 -23.04
N VAL A 141 -0.48 -5.63 -24.01
CA VAL A 141 -1.67 -5.47 -24.87
C VAL A 141 -1.44 -6.07 -26.25
N GLY A 142 -0.44 -5.56 -26.97
CA GLY A 142 -0.05 -5.96 -28.31
C GLY A 142 -1.15 -5.76 -29.37
N VAL A 143 -0.82 -6.12 -30.62
CA VAL A 143 -1.84 -6.28 -31.67
C VAL A 143 -2.31 -7.73 -31.64
N GLY A 144 -3.50 -7.94 -31.08
CA GLY A 144 -4.09 -9.27 -30.86
C GLY A 144 -3.72 -9.88 -29.52
N ARG A 145 -2.44 -9.88 -29.14
CA ARG A 145 -1.99 -10.38 -27.84
C ARG A 145 -0.64 -9.79 -27.43
N GLY A 146 -0.51 -9.42 -26.15
CA GLY A 146 0.75 -8.98 -25.55
C GLY A 146 1.81 -10.08 -25.54
N GLU A 147 3.07 -9.67 -25.49
CA GLU A 147 4.21 -10.57 -25.26
C GLU A 147 4.07 -11.33 -23.93
N ILE A 148 3.54 -10.64 -22.92
CA ILE A 148 3.39 -11.13 -21.55
C ILE A 148 1.92 -11.03 -21.15
N LEU A 149 1.39 -12.14 -20.64
CA LEU A 149 0.01 -12.22 -20.14
C LEU A 149 0.04 -12.38 -18.62
N PRO A 150 -0.13 -11.29 -17.85
CA PRO A 150 0.09 -11.27 -16.41
C PRO A 150 -1.07 -11.87 -15.61
N TYR A 151 -1.52 -13.07 -16.00
CA TYR A 151 -2.67 -13.78 -15.46
C TYR A 151 -2.27 -15.14 -14.87
N ALA A 152 -2.79 -15.46 -13.68
CA ALA A 152 -2.52 -16.73 -13.03
C ALA A 152 -2.96 -17.92 -13.89
N SER A 153 -4.17 -17.87 -14.46
CA SER A 153 -4.71 -18.91 -15.34
C SER A 153 -3.76 -19.21 -16.50
N TYR A 154 -3.24 -18.17 -17.16
CA TYR A 154 -2.29 -18.33 -18.24
C TYR A 154 -0.99 -18.99 -17.80
N TYR A 155 -0.35 -18.49 -16.74
CA TYR A 155 0.93 -19.04 -16.27
C TYR A 155 0.83 -20.45 -15.68
N LEU A 156 -0.35 -20.85 -15.20
CA LEU A 156 -0.57 -22.16 -14.59
C LEU A 156 -1.10 -23.21 -15.57
N THR A 157 -1.81 -22.80 -16.61
CA THR A 157 -2.53 -23.73 -17.51
C THR A 157 -2.22 -23.53 -18.99
N GLY A 158 -1.65 -22.39 -19.38
CA GLY A 158 -1.46 -21.98 -20.77
C GLY A 158 -2.67 -21.27 -21.39
N PHE A 159 -3.80 -21.18 -20.69
CA PHE A 159 -5.04 -20.57 -21.18
C PHE A 159 -5.65 -19.60 -20.16
N LEU A 160 -6.33 -18.56 -20.66
CA LEU A 160 -7.06 -17.61 -19.82
C LEU A 160 -8.40 -18.18 -19.37
N HIS A 161 -8.93 -17.66 -18.26
CA HIS A 161 -10.25 -18.00 -17.74
C HIS A 161 -10.44 -19.46 -17.30
N GLU A 162 -9.34 -20.11 -16.95
CA GLU A 162 -9.32 -21.50 -16.48
C GLU A 162 -9.55 -21.63 -14.97
N ARG A 163 -9.45 -22.87 -14.48
CA ARG A 163 -9.64 -23.26 -13.08
C ARG A 163 -8.97 -22.33 -12.04
N PRO A 164 -7.73 -21.82 -12.20
CA PRO A 164 -7.14 -20.89 -11.22
C PRO A 164 -7.98 -19.63 -10.97
N LEU A 165 -8.60 -19.06 -12.00
CA LEU A 165 -9.49 -17.90 -11.85
C LEU A 165 -10.76 -18.26 -11.09
N ALA A 166 -11.34 -19.43 -11.35
CA ALA A 166 -12.52 -19.90 -10.63
C ALA A 166 -12.23 -20.12 -9.13
N GLU A 167 -11.06 -20.68 -8.81
CA GLU A 167 -10.61 -20.87 -7.42
C GLU A 167 -10.36 -19.53 -6.73
N LEU A 168 -9.74 -18.57 -7.42
CA LEU A 168 -9.55 -17.22 -6.89
C LEU A 168 -10.88 -16.52 -6.61
N ARG A 169 -11.85 -16.58 -7.54
CA ARG A 169 -13.19 -16.00 -7.34
C ARG A 169 -13.90 -16.59 -6.13
N ALA A 170 -13.76 -17.89 -5.88
CA ALA A 170 -14.30 -18.51 -4.67
C ALA A 170 -13.65 -17.94 -3.40
N THR A 171 -12.33 -17.74 -3.39
CA THR A 171 -11.62 -17.08 -2.28
C THR A 171 -12.06 -15.63 -2.10
N LEU A 172 -12.10 -14.83 -3.17
CA LEU A 172 -12.50 -13.43 -3.11
C LEU A 172 -13.93 -13.26 -2.60
N SER A 173 -14.85 -14.11 -3.06
CA SER A 173 -16.23 -14.13 -2.58
C SER A 173 -16.32 -14.44 -1.08
N ALA A 174 -15.46 -15.33 -0.56
CA ALA A 174 -15.42 -15.64 0.87
C ALA A 174 -14.83 -14.49 1.71
N LEU A 175 -13.89 -13.73 1.14
CA LEU A 175 -13.31 -12.51 1.73
C LEU A 175 -14.21 -11.27 1.59
N GLY A 176 -15.32 -11.37 0.85
CA GLY A 176 -16.20 -10.24 0.56
C GLY A 176 -15.64 -9.25 -0.48
N VAL A 177 -14.58 -9.60 -1.17
CA VAL A 177 -13.93 -8.77 -2.20
C VAL A 177 -14.66 -8.92 -3.53
N ARG A 178 -14.88 -7.81 -4.22
CA ARG A 178 -15.49 -7.79 -5.55
C ARG A 178 -14.67 -6.91 -6.48
N ARG A 179 -14.57 -7.33 -7.73
CA ARG A 179 -14.00 -6.52 -8.79
C ARG A 179 -14.91 -5.33 -9.09
N GLN A 180 -14.30 -4.17 -9.32
CA GLN A 180 -15.02 -2.96 -9.72
C GLN A 180 -15.74 -3.16 -11.07
N ASP A 181 -16.93 -2.59 -11.19
CA ASP A 181 -17.69 -2.59 -12.44
C ASP A 181 -16.94 -1.81 -13.53
N GLY A 182 -16.94 -2.33 -14.75
CA GLY A 182 -16.33 -1.68 -15.92
C GLY A 182 -14.84 -1.94 -16.12
N VAL A 183 -14.15 -2.58 -15.18
CA VAL A 183 -12.81 -3.15 -15.43
C VAL A 183 -12.99 -4.38 -16.33
N PRO A 184 -12.30 -4.53 -17.47
CA PRO A 184 -12.41 -5.72 -18.32
C PRO A 184 -11.51 -6.88 -17.87
N GLU A 185 -10.40 -6.59 -17.19
CA GLU A 185 -9.43 -7.60 -16.76
C GLU A 185 -10.03 -8.57 -15.71
N PRO A 186 -9.84 -9.88 -15.86
CA PRO A 186 -10.24 -10.84 -14.82
C PRO A 186 -9.41 -10.69 -13.54
N GLU A 187 -9.98 -11.18 -12.43
CA GLU A 187 -9.44 -11.04 -11.08
C GLU A 187 -8.08 -11.74 -10.88
N ASP A 188 -7.70 -12.66 -11.76
CA ASP A 188 -6.41 -13.37 -11.70
C ASP A 188 -5.24 -12.61 -12.35
N HIS A 189 -5.46 -11.35 -12.73
CA HIS A 189 -4.42 -10.41 -13.13
C HIS A 189 -3.49 -10.08 -11.95
N ILE A 190 -2.18 -9.94 -12.19
CA ILE A 190 -1.16 -9.66 -11.15
C ILE A 190 -1.52 -8.42 -10.32
N ALA A 191 -2.04 -7.37 -10.98
CA ALA A 191 -2.41 -6.14 -10.30
C ALA A 191 -3.53 -6.34 -9.28
N PHE A 192 -4.53 -7.15 -9.63
CA PHE A 192 -5.69 -7.39 -8.78
C PHE A 192 -5.31 -8.21 -7.54
N VAL A 193 -4.50 -9.26 -7.73
CA VAL A 193 -4.04 -10.08 -6.58
C VAL A 193 -3.05 -9.31 -5.70
N ALA A 194 -2.23 -8.42 -6.27
CA ALA A 194 -1.34 -7.56 -5.50
C ALA A 194 -2.11 -6.52 -4.66
N GLU A 195 -3.14 -5.89 -5.24
CA GLU A 195 -4.04 -4.99 -4.50
C GLU A 195 -4.79 -5.73 -3.38
N THR A 196 -5.29 -6.93 -3.66
CA THR A 196 -5.95 -7.79 -2.65
C THR A 196 -4.98 -8.12 -1.50
N MET A 197 -3.73 -8.45 -1.82
CA MET A 197 -2.69 -8.72 -0.82
C MET A 197 -2.41 -7.49 0.05
N ALA A 198 -2.30 -6.30 -0.56
CA ALA A 198 -2.10 -5.06 0.18
C ALA A 198 -3.28 -4.76 1.12
N GLY A 199 -4.52 -4.95 0.67
CA GLY A 199 -5.71 -4.77 1.50
C GLY A 199 -5.81 -5.76 2.66
N LEU A 200 -5.40 -7.02 2.47
CA LEU A 200 -5.32 -8.02 3.53
C LEU A 200 -4.25 -7.65 4.58
N LEU A 201 -3.08 -7.19 4.13
CA LEU A 201 -1.98 -6.79 5.02
C LEU A 201 -2.32 -5.55 5.86
N ARG A 202 -3.07 -4.60 5.30
CA ARG A 202 -3.56 -3.41 6.03
C ARG A 202 -4.79 -3.67 6.90
N GLY A 203 -5.41 -4.85 6.77
CA GLY A 203 -6.69 -5.15 7.42
C GLY A 203 -7.89 -4.40 6.84
N GLU A 204 -7.74 -3.74 5.68
CA GLU A 204 -8.84 -3.15 4.91
C GLU A 204 -9.77 -4.25 4.36
N ILE A 205 -9.18 -5.40 4.02
CA ILE A 205 -9.88 -6.64 3.74
C ILE A 205 -9.74 -7.54 4.96
N ALA A 206 -10.86 -7.90 5.57
CA ALA A 206 -10.87 -8.78 6.73
C ALA A 206 -10.42 -10.20 6.35
N SER A 207 -9.44 -10.72 7.08
CA SER A 207 -9.05 -12.14 6.97
C SER A 207 -10.17 -13.04 7.51
N ILE A 208 -10.28 -14.24 6.95
CA ILE A 208 -11.19 -15.30 7.43
C ILE A 208 -10.35 -16.51 7.91
N PRO A 209 -10.90 -17.43 8.73
CA PRO A 209 -10.16 -18.61 9.17
C PRO A 209 -9.56 -19.40 8.01
N GLY A 210 -8.23 -19.58 8.03
CA GLY A 210 -7.48 -20.28 6.99
C GLY A 210 -7.26 -19.50 5.69
N MET A 211 -7.54 -18.19 5.68
CA MET A 211 -7.27 -17.31 4.54
C MET A 211 -6.89 -15.90 5.03
N GLY A 212 -5.68 -15.77 5.56
CA GLY A 212 -5.01 -14.50 5.80
C GLY A 212 -4.09 -14.10 4.63
N PRO A 213 -3.25 -13.05 4.81
CA PRO A 213 -2.33 -12.59 3.77
C PRO A 213 -1.35 -13.69 3.34
N ASP A 214 -0.79 -14.45 4.28
CA ASP A 214 0.22 -15.48 3.96
C ASP A 214 -0.40 -16.67 3.20
N GLU A 215 -1.60 -17.11 3.58
CA GLU A 215 -2.32 -18.14 2.82
C GLU A 215 -2.75 -17.65 1.43
N PHE A 216 -3.18 -16.39 1.32
CA PHE A 216 -3.53 -15.78 0.04
C PHE A 216 -2.32 -15.73 -0.89
N TYR A 217 -1.18 -15.25 -0.41
CA TYR A 217 0.08 -15.25 -1.17
C TYR A 217 0.46 -16.66 -1.62
N ALA A 218 0.49 -17.61 -0.69
CA ALA A 218 0.91 -18.98 -0.94
C ALA A 218 0.03 -19.68 -1.99
N ARG A 219 -1.28 -19.38 -2.01
CA ARG A 219 -2.26 -20.00 -2.89
C ARG A 219 -2.40 -19.29 -4.24
N HIS A 220 -2.45 -17.96 -4.25
CA HIS A 220 -2.91 -17.18 -5.40
C HIS A 220 -1.83 -16.34 -6.09
N ILE A 221 -0.64 -16.20 -5.50
CA ILE A 221 0.47 -15.42 -6.07
C ILE A 221 1.71 -16.29 -6.32
N ARG A 222 2.20 -16.96 -5.27
CA ARG A 222 3.44 -17.76 -5.29
C ARG A 222 3.55 -18.77 -6.45
N PRO A 223 2.50 -19.52 -6.85
CA PRO A 223 2.63 -20.59 -7.85
C PRO A 223 3.06 -20.14 -9.26
N TRP A 224 2.93 -18.85 -9.57
CA TRP A 224 3.04 -18.35 -10.94
C TRP A 224 3.77 -17.01 -11.08
N ALA A 225 3.67 -16.11 -10.10
CA ALA A 225 4.22 -14.75 -10.21
C ALA A 225 5.74 -14.72 -10.40
N GLY A 226 6.47 -15.72 -9.88
CA GLY A 226 7.91 -15.85 -10.10
C GLY A 226 8.28 -16.07 -11.57
N ARG A 227 7.45 -16.78 -12.35
CA ARG A 227 7.64 -16.96 -13.81
C ARG A 227 7.29 -15.68 -14.56
N LEU A 228 6.23 -14.99 -14.15
CA LEU A 228 5.87 -13.68 -14.71
C LEU A 228 7.03 -12.69 -14.66
N PHE A 229 7.63 -12.48 -13.49
CA PHE A 229 8.73 -11.51 -13.36
C PHE A 229 10.02 -11.98 -14.02
N ALA A 230 10.24 -13.30 -14.14
CA ALA A 230 11.34 -13.82 -14.95
C ALA A 230 11.16 -13.50 -16.44
N ASP A 231 9.95 -13.62 -16.98
CA ASP A 231 9.64 -13.25 -18.37
C ASP A 231 9.81 -11.74 -18.60
N LEU A 232 9.33 -10.91 -17.65
CA LEU A 232 9.52 -9.44 -17.69
C LEU A 232 11.02 -9.08 -17.73
N LEU A 233 11.83 -9.74 -16.91
CA LEU A 233 13.29 -9.56 -16.86
C LEU A 233 13.99 -10.04 -18.13
N ALA A 234 13.46 -11.05 -18.81
CA ALA A 234 14.04 -11.64 -20.02
C ALA A 234 13.59 -10.94 -21.32
N SER A 235 12.45 -10.23 -21.30
CA SER A 235 11.90 -9.57 -22.48
C SER A 235 12.88 -8.57 -23.09
N GLN A 236 13.03 -8.58 -24.42
CA GLN A 236 13.85 -7.58 -25.12
C GLN A 236 13.11 -6.25 -25.32
N ARG A 237 11.79 -6.23 -25.14
CA ARG A 237 10.96 -5.03 -25.29
C ARG A 237 10.87 -4.21 -24.00
N ALA A 238 11.27 -4.78 -22.87
CA ALA A 238 11.24 -4.11 -21.57
C ALA A 238 12.46 -3.19 -21.35
N ASP A 239 12.22 -1.95 -20.95
CA ASP A 239 13.19 -1.00 -20.37
C ASP A 239 12.73 -0.62 -18.96
N PHE A 240 11.65 0.17 -18.83
CA PHE A 240 11.07 0.49 -17.52
C PHE A 240 10.50 -0.75 -16.83
N TYR A 241 9.76 -1.59 -17.55
CA TYR A 241 9.18 -2.81 -17.00
C TYR A 241 10.22 -3.87 -16.66
N ARG A 242 11.47 -3.77 -17.15
CA ARG A 242 12.55 -4.63 -16.67
C ARG A 242 12.87 -4.33 -15.22
N ALA A 243 12.89 -3.05 -14.84
CA ALA A 243 13.07 -2.63 -13.45
C ALA A 243 11.86 -3.02 -12.58
N VAL A 244 10.63 -2.94 -13.12
CA VAL A 244 9.44 -3.49 -12.45
C VAL A 244 9.57 -5.01 -12.24
N GLY A 245 10.13 -5.73 -13.21
CA GLY A 245 10.44 -7.15 -13.10
C GLY A 245 11.44 -7.47 -12.00
N GLY A 246 12.50 -6.65 -11.88
CA GLY A 246 13.50 -6.75 -10.81
C GLY A 246 12.88 -6.54 -9.43
N PHE A 247 12.07 -5.48 -9.28
CA PHE A 247 11.33 -5.19 -8.05
C PHE A 247 10.36 -6.32 -7.68
N GLY A 248 9.53 -6.76 -8.63
CA GLY A 248 8.61 -7.87 -8.42
C GLY A 248 9.33 -9.15 -8.01
N ARG A 249 10.47 -9.46 -8.63
CA ARG A 249 11.29 -10.63 -8.25
C ARG A 249 11.83 -10.52 -6.82
N ALA A 250 12.43 -9.38 -6.47
CA ALA A 250 12.98 -9.16 -5.13
C ALA A 250 11.90 -9.26 -4.04
N LEU A 251 10.72 -8.69 -4.28
CA LEU A 251 9.57 -8.81 -3.38
C LEU A 251 9.16 -10.27 -3.17
N LEU A 252 9.01 -11.05 -4.25
CA LEU A 252 8.64 -12.46 -4.14
C LEU A 252 9.72 -13.30 -3.45
N ASP A 253 11.00 -13.01 -3.68
CA ASP A 253 12.09 -13.74 -3.02
C ASP A 253 12.07 -13.52 -1.50
N ILE A 254 11.74 -12.31 -1.03
CA ILE A 254 11.52 -12.02 0.41
C ILE A 254 10.32 -12.79 0.96
N GLU A 255 9.17 -12.73 0.29
CA GLU A 255 7.95 -13.44 0.74
C GLU A 255 8.16 -14.97 0.79
N ASN A 256 8.90 -15.52 -0.19
CA ASN A 256 9.26 -16.94 -0.18
C ASN A 256 10.23 -17.30 0.95
N ALA A 257 11.21 -16.43 1.24
CA ALA A 257 12.13 -16.65 2.35
C ALA A 257 11.40 -16.60 3.70
N ALA A 258 10.50 -15.64 3.90
CA ALA A 258 9.65 -15.54 5.08
C ALA A 258 8.79 -16.80 5.26
N ALA A 259 8.12 -17.27 4.20
CA ALA A 259 7.27 -18.47 4.26
C ALA A 259 8.05 -19.78 4.51
N ALA A 260 9.37 -19.81 4.28
CA ALA A 260 10.22 -20.98 4.50
C ALA A 260 10.76 -21.06 5.94
N LEU A 261 10.64 -20.00 6.74
CA LEU A 261 11.02 -20.03 8.15
C LEU A 261 10.00 -20.87 8.93
N PRO A 262 10.44 -21.86 9.74
CA PRO A 262 9.53 -22.62 10.57
C PRO A 262 8.79 -21.69 11.54
N LEU A 263 7.47 -21.86 11.64
CA LEU A 263 6.63 -21.18 12.63
C LEU A 263 7.06 -21.61 14.04
N GLY A 264 8.01 -20.90 14.64
CA GLY A 264 8.38 -21.10 16.04
C GLY A 264 9.83 -20.71 16.38
N ALA A 265 10.00 -19.48 16.86
CA ALA A 265 10.81 -19.15 18.05
C ALA A 265 10.58 -17.67 18.42
N SER A 266 9.49 -17.37 19.13
CA SER A 266 9.37 -16.21 20.02
C SER A 266 8.52 -16.61 21.20
#